data_AF-A0A7Y2GMH2-F1
#
_entry.id   AF-A0A7Y2GMH2-F1
#
_cell.length_a   1.000
_cell.length_b   1.000
_cell.length_c   1.000
_cell.angle_alpha   90.00
_cell.angle_beta   90.00
_cell.angle_gamma   90.00
#
_symmetry.space_group_name_H-M   'P 1'
#
loop_
_entity.id
_entity.type
_entity.pdbx_description
1 polymer ?
#
loop_
_entity_poly.entity_id
_entity_poly.type
_entity_poly.pdbx_seq_one_letter_code
_entity_poly.pdbx_strand_id
1 'polypeptide(L)'
;YTVPYLNAKIVRATKRNVKTTLMDWEVYPTSIYEMLSQFNAYKGIKKIIVTENGAAFDDHVRNGEVDDSERLAYLQDYIKQVHKAFRDGLKVSGYFVWTFCDNFEWAEGYYPRFGLVHIDFATQKRTIKASGKWYSRFLEAEPILNKKEG
;
A
#
# COMPACT_ATOMS: atom_id res chain seq x y z
N TYR A 1 0.34 35.35 -11.85
CA TYR A 1 -1.04 35.13 -12.34
C TYR A 1 -1.18 33.69 -12.80
N THR A 2 -1.63 32.79 -11.93
CA THR A 2 -2.07 31.45 -12.33
C THR A 2 -3.51 31.56 -12.79
N VAL A 3 -3.74 31.45 -14.09
CA VAL A 3 -5.10 31.34 -14.63
C VAL A 3 -5.60 29.96 -14.20
N PRO A 4 -6.69 29.84 -13.41
CA PRO A 4 -7.26 28.54 -13.14
C PRO A 4 -7.78 27.99 -14.47
N TYR A 5 -7.39 26.75 -14.81
CA TYR A 5 -7.92 26.06 -15.97
C TYR A 5 -9.43 25.85 -15.79
N LEU A 6 -10.23 26.77 -16.32
CA LEU A 6 -11.70 26.79 -16.21
C LEU A 6 -12.39 25.56 -16.84
N ASN A 7 -11.66 24.77 -17.65
CA ASN A 7 -12.17 23.60 -18.35
C ASN A 7 -11.39 22.30 -18.07
N ALA A 8 -10.55 22.25 -17.03
CA ALA A 8 -9.88 21.01 -16.65
C ALA A 8 -10.87 20.09 -15.92
N LYS A 9 -11.14 18.91 -16.50
CA LYS A 9 -11.90 17.85 -15.83
C LYS A 9 -10.96 16.75 -15.39
N ILE A 10 -11.02 16.37 -14.12
CA ILE A 10 -10.29 15.21 -13.62
C ILE A 10 -10.80 13.97 -14.35
N VAL A 11 -9.90 13.29 -15.07
CA VAL A 11 -10.19 12.03 -15.73
C VAL A 11 -9.97 10.90 -14.73
N ARG A 12 -11.04 10.18 -14.37
CA ARG A 12 -10.98 9.04 -13.46
C ARG A 12 -9.99 7.98 -13.97
N ALA A 13 -9.34 7.25 -13.05
CA ALA A 13 -8.40 6.19 -13.39
C ALA A 13 -9.01 5.15 -14.35
N THR A 14 -10.27 4.77 -14.12
CA THR A 14 -11.05 3.86 -14.97
C THR A 14 -11.20 4.30 -16.43
N LYS A 15 -10.94 5.58 -16.74
CA LYS A 15 -10.96 6.12 -18.12
C LYS A 15 -9.57 6.34 -18.72
N ARG A 16 -8.50 6.04 -17.97
CA ARG A 16 -7.10 6.30 -18.37
C ARG A 16 -6.36 5.05 -18.88
N ASN A 17 -7.04 3.90 -19.02
CA ASN A 17 -6.44 2.62 -19.41
C ASN A 17 -5.23 2.24 -18.51
N VAL A 18 -5.39 2.41 -17.20
CA VAL A 18 -4.39 2.10 -16.18
C VAL A 18 -4.92 1.01 -15.25
N LYS A 19 -4.03 0.32 -14.53
CA LYS A 19 -4.44 -0.64 -13.51
C LYS A 19 -5.17 0.08 -12.39
N THR A 20 -6.29 -0.48 -11.94
CA THR A 20 -7.06 0.03 -10.81
C THR A 20 -7.25 -1.02 -9.72
N THR A 21 -7.46 -0.56 -8.49
CA THR A 21 -7.95 -1.38 -7.38
C THR A 21 -9.46 -1.62 -7.52
N LEU A 22 -10.03 -2.42 -6.61
CA LEU A 22 -11.49 -2.59 -6.48
C LEU A 22 -12.21 -1.28 -6.18
N MET A 23 -11.48 -0.29 -5.64
CA MET A 23 -11.97 1.04 -5.30
C MET A 23 -11.85 2.05 -6.46
N ASP A 24 -11.56 1.59 -7.69
CA ASP A 24 -11.27 2.42 -8.86
C ASP A 24 -10.05 3.37 -8.66
N TRP A 25 -9.19 3.09 -7.69
CA TRP A 25 -7.97 3.87 -7.47
C TRP A 25 -6.88 3.37 -8.39
N GLU A 26 -6.18 4.30 -9.04
CA GLU A 26 -5.04 3.95 -9.87
C GLU A 26 -3.94 3.27 -9.06
N VAL A 27 -3.39 2.20 -9.61
CA VAL A 27 -2.19 1.54 -9.08
C VAL A 27 -0.98 2.12 -9.81
N TYR A 28 -0.29 3.04 -9.15
CA TYR A 28 0.92 3.69 -9.67
C TYR A 28 2.01 3.74 -8.59
N PRO A 29 2.80 2.66 -8.44
CA PRO A 29 3.76 2.54 -7.34
C PRO A 29 4.75 3.70 -7.21
N THR A 30 5.22 4.26 -8.32
CA THR A 30 6.18 5.38 -8.33
C THR A 30 5.66 6.61 -7.58
N SER A 31 4.34 6.80 -7.50
CA SER A 31 3.72 7.93 -6.78
C SER A 31 4.19 8.06 -5.34
N ILE A 32 4.37 6.94 -4.61
CA ILE A 32 4.78 7.02 -3.21
C ILE A 32 6.20 7.55 -3.06
N TYR A 33 7.11 7.20 -3.98
CA TYR A 33 8.46 7.78 -4.01
C TYR A 33 8.40 9.29 -4.30
N GLU A 34 7.61 9.70 -5.29
CA GLU A 34 7.45 11.12 -5.66
C GLU A 34 6.89 11.94 -4.49
N MET A 35 5.86 11.42 -3.81
CA MET A 35 5.28 12.05 -2.61
C MET A 35 6.28 12.15 -1.46
N LEU A 36 7.05 11.09 -1.19
CA LEU A 36 8.09 11.09 -0.17
C LEU A 36 9.18 12.12 -0.51
N SER A 37 9.60 12.22 -1.77
CA SER A 37 10.57 13.23 -2.23
C SER A 37 10.05 14.65 -2.05
N GLN A 38 8.78 14.89 -2.41
CA GLN A 38 8.14 16.20 -2.25
C GLN A 38 8.10 16.64 -0.79
N PHE A 39 7.62 15.80 0.12
CA PHE A 39 7.55 16.14 1.54
C PHE A 39 8.94 16.25 2.17
N ASN A 40 9.89 15.41 1.77
CA ASN A 40 11.26 15.46 2.28
C ASN A 40 11.95 16.80 1.98
N ALA A 41 11.55 17.50 0.92
CA ALA A 41 12.10 18.82 0.55
C ALA A 41 11.63 19.97 1.46
N TYR A 42 10.61 19.76 2.30
CA TYR A 42 10.15 20.81 3.22
C TYR A 42 11.20 21.10 4.31
N LYS A 43 11.41 22.40 4.57
CA LYS A 43 12.33 22.85 5.62
C LYS A 43 11.88 22.33 6.98
N GLY A 44 12.83 21.81 7.77
CA GLY A 44 12.56 21.33 9.13
C GLY A 44 12.02 19.90 9.22
N ILE A 45 11.78 19.21 8.10
CA ILE A 45 11.43 17.78 8.14
C ILE A 45 12.59 16.98 8.70
N LYS A 46 12.33 16.25 9.79
CA LYS A 46 13.32 15.38 10.45
C LYS A 46 13.09 13.91 10.13
N LYS A 47 11.84 13.51 9.92
CA LYS A 47 11.41 12.11 9.81
C LYS A 47 10.07 12.04 9.08
N ILE A 48 9.93 11.04 8.21
CA ILE A 48 8.68 10.69 7.52
C ILE A 48 8.37 9.23 7.82
N ILE A 49 7.11 8.94 8.14
CA ILE A 49 6.58 7.59 8.33
C ILE A 49 5.39 7.45 7.39
N VAL A 50 5.36 6.40 6.58
CA VAL A 50 4.16 6.01 5.85
C VAL A 50 3.25 5.31 6.85
N THR A 51 2.24 6.02 7.35
CA THR A 51 1.34 5.49 8.39
C THR A 51 0.27 4.56 7.83
N GLU A 52 -0.07 4.71 6.55
CA GLU A 52 -1.03 3.85 5.87
C GLU A 52 -0.65 3.70 4.40
N ASN A 53 -0.54 2.46 3.93
CA ASN A 53 -0.55 2.12 2.52
C ASN A 53 -1.11 0.71 2.34
N GLY A 54 -2.01 0.55 1.39
CA GLY A 54 -2.66 -0.73 1.08
C GLY A 54 -3.64 -0.56 -0.07
N ALA A 55 -4.28 -1.67 -0.44
CA ALA A 55 -5.25 -1.71 -1.53
C ALA A 55 -6.27 -2.81 -1.31
N ALA A 56 -7.51 -2.58 -1.78
CA ALA A 56 -8.52 -3.60 -1.91
C ALA A 56 -8.48 -4.21 -3.32
N PHE A 57 -8.41 -5.54 -3.37
CA PHE A 57 -8.56 -6.38 -4.54
C PHE A 57 -9.48 -7.54 -4.17
N ASP A 58 -9.89 -8.31 -5.18
CA ASP A 58 -10.66 -9.53 -4.93
C ASP A 58 -9.81 -10.56 -4.19
N ASP A 59 -10.39 -11.08 -3.10
CA ASP A 59 -9.80 -12.18 -2.32
C ASP A 59 -10.43 -13.51 -2.76
N HIS A 60 -9.61 -14.49 -3.12
CA HIS A 60 -10.09 -15.81 -3.53
C HIS A 60 -9.89 -16.84 -2.41
N VAL A 61 -10.99 -17.23 -1.76
CA VAL A 61 -10.97 -18.24 -0.70
C VAL A 61 -11.10 -19.65 -1.29
N ARG A 62 -10.09 -20.49 -1.10
CA ARG A 62 -10.08 -21.89 -1.57
C ARG A 62 -9.42 -22.79 -0.53
N ASN A 63 -10.09 -23.89 -0.16
CA ASN A 63 -9.56 -24.90 0.77
C ASN A 63 -9.03 -24.33 2.10
N GLY A 64 -9.65 -23.25 2.61
CA GLY A 64 -9.25 -22.59 3.85
C GLY A 64 -8.07 -21.63 3.72
N GLU A 65 -7.55 -21.41 2.51
CA GLU A 65 -6.57 -20.38 2.19
C GLU A 65 -7.22 -19.20 1.48
N VAL A 66 -6.59 -18.02 1.59
CA VAL A 66 -7.01 -16.80 0.87
C VAL A 66 -5.87 -16.37 -0.04
N ASP A 67 -6.08 -16.50 -1.34
CA ASP A 67 -5.19 -15.99 -2.37
C ASP A 67 -5.58 -14.56 -2.73
N ASP A 68 -4.65 -13.64 -2.51
CA ASP A 68 -4.75 -12.21 -2.78
C ASP A 68 -3.50 -11.70 -3.51
N SER A 69 -3.08 -12.45 -4.53
CA SER A 69 -1.87 -12.20 -5.32
C SER A 69 -1.73 -10.77 -5.86
N GLU A 70 -2.84 -10.09 -6.18
CA GLU A 70 -2.82 -8.70 -6.62
C GLU A 70 -2.44 -7.72 -5.50
N ARG A 71 -2.96 -7.94 -4.29
CA ARG A 71 -2.60 -7.16 -3.10
C ARG A 71 -1.14 -7.41 -2.75
N LEU A 72 -0.68 -8.65 -2.85
CA LEU A 72 0.71 -9.00 -2.65
C LEU A 72 1.63 -8.22 -3.60
N ALA A 73 1.33 -8.22 -4.90
CA ALA A 73 2.10 -7.47 -5.90
C ALA A 73 2.08 -5.96 -5.62
N TYR A 74 0.93 -5.41 -5.26
CA TYR A 74 0.80 -4.00 -4.86
C TYR A 74 1.74 -3.65 -3.70
N LEU A 75 1.71 -4.43 -2.61
CA LEU A 75 2.55 -4.17 -1.45
C LEU A 75 4.04 -4.29 -1.79
N GLN A 76 4.43 -5.30 -2.57
CA GLN A 76 5.82 -5.48 -3.02
C GLN A 76 6.31 -4.26 -3.82
N ASP A 77 5.51 -3.78 -4.76
CA ASP A 77 5.90 -2.67 -5.63
C ASP A 77 5.98 -1.35 -4.86
N TYR A 78 5.02 -1.05 -3.97
CA TYR A 78 5.03 0.18 -3.17
C TYR A 78 6.13 0.16 -2.11
N ILE A 79 6.33 -0.96 -1.40
CA ILE A 79 7.42 -1.10 -0.42
C ILE A 79 8.79 -0.97 -1.11
N LYS A 80 8.95 -1.48 -2.34
CA LYS A 80 10.18 -1.29 -3.13
C LYS A 80 10.46 0.19 -3.40
N GLN A 81 9.43 1.00 -3.67
CA GLN A 81 9.57 2.45 -3.87
C GLN A 81 9.89 3.19 -2.58
N VAL A 82 9.29 2.80 -1.45
CA VAL A 82 9.63 3.32 -0.12
C VAL A 82 11.08 2.98 0.26
N HIS A 83 11.51 1.75 -0.01
CA HIS A 83 12.90 1.32 0.18
C HIS A 83 13.87 2.07 -0.74
N LYS A 84 13.47 2.34 -1.99
CA LYS A 84 14.25 3.20 -2.89
C LYS A 84 14.42 4.61 -2.31
N ALA A 85 13.35 5.22 -1.82
CA ALA A 85 13.40 6.54 -1.16
C ALA A 85 14.36 6.54 0.04
N PHE A 86 14.30 5.51 0.88
CA PHE A 86 15.23 5.34 1.99
C PHE A 86 16.69 5.25 1.51
N ARG A 87 16.97 4.42 0.50
CA ARG A 87 18.32 4.28 -0.09
C ARG A 87 18.85 5.58 -0.71
N ASP A 88 17.97 6.39 -1.27
CA ASP A 88 18.33 7.67 -1.88
C ASP A 88 18.51 8.80 -0.83
N GLY A 89 18.48 8.46 0.45
CA GLY A 89 18.77 9.38 1.56
C GLY A 89 17.58 10.24 2.00
N LEU A 90 16.36 9.93 1.55
CA LEU A 90 15.16 10.60 2.08
C LEU A 90 14.94 10.15 3.52
N LYS A 91 14.37 11.04 4.35
CA LYS A 91 14.20 10.86 5.80
C LYS A 91 13.06 9.90 6.16
N VAL A 92 12.90 8.81 5.41
CA VAL A 92 11.90 7.77 5.63
C VAL A 92 12.36 6.88 6.78
N SER A 93 11.46 6.57 7.71
CA SER A 93 11.83 5.80 8.91
C SER A 93 10.76 4.81 9.37
N GLY A 94 9.77 4.54 8.54
CA GLY A 94 8.75 3.55 8.86
C GLY A 94 7.70 3.43 7.78
N TYR A 95 7.05 2.28 7.77
CA TYR A 95 5.97 1.91 6.89
C TYR A 95 4.98 1.04 7.65
N PHE A 96 3.71 1.38 7.56
CA PHE A 96 2.60 0.62 8.11
C PHE A 96 1.64 0.26 7.00
N VAL A 97 1.40 -1.04 6.87
CA VAL A 97 0.39 -1.58 5.96
C VAL A 97 -1.01 -1.31 6.52
N TRP A 98 -1.87 -0.75 5.68
CA TRP A 98 -3.31 -0.66 5.95
C TRP A 98 -4.00 -1.83 5.23
N THR A 99 -4.48 -2.87 5.90
CA THR A 99 -4.61 -3.06 7.36
C THR A 99 -4.09 -4.40 7.84
N PHE A 100 -4.04 -4.58 9.15
CA PHE A 100 -3.84 -5.89 9.75
C PHE A 100 -4.97 -6.86 9.37
N CYS A 101 -6.24 -6.48 9.60
CA CYS A 101 -7.42 -7.31 9.32
C CYS A 101 -8.41 -6.61 8.40
N ASP A 102 -9.20 -7.40 7.66
CA ASP A 102 -10.42 -6.92 7.04
C ASP A 102 -11.32 -6.25 8.08
N ASN A 103 -11.89 -5.11 7.72
CA ASN A 103 -12.68 -4.29 8.62
C ASN A 103 -13.83 -3.59 7.87
N PHE A 104 -14.54 -2.72 8.56
CA PHE A 104 -15.60 -1.89 8.01
C PHE A 104 -14.99 -0.66 7.33
N GLU A 105 -15.06 -0.60 6.01
CA GLU A 105 -14.48 0.49 5.19
C GLU A 105 -15.50 1.60 4.96
N TRP A 106 -15.88 2.28 6.04
CA TRP A 106 -16.69 3.52 6.00
C TRP A 106 -17.97 3.39 5.15
N ALA A 107 -18.10 4.23 4.11
CA ALA A 107 -19.28 4.26 3.24
C ALA A 107 -19.44 2.98 2.39
N GLU A 108 -18.35 2.24 2.18
CA GLU A 108 -18.31 1.03 1.34
C GLU A 108 -18.64 -0.24 2.13
N GLY A 109 -18.79 -0.12 3.46
CA GLY A 109 -19.13 -1.22 4.34
C GLY A 109 -18.06 -2.32 4.33
N TYR A 110 -18.50 -3.58 4.28
CA TYR A 110 -17.62 -4.76 4.34
C TYR A 110 -17.23 -5.31 2.96
N TYR A 111 -17.57 -4.60 1.89
CA TYR A 111 -17.28 -5.04 0.53
C TYR A 111 -15.78 -4.98 0.21
N PRO A 112 -15.09 -3.83 0.31
CA PRO A 112 -13.66 -3.78 0.07
C PRO A 112 -12.89 -4.33 1.27
N ARG A 113 -11.92 -5.21 0.98
CA ARG A 113 -11.09 -5.86 1.99
C ARG A 113 -9.67 -5.36 1.85
N PHE A 114 -9.13 -4.73 2.89
CA PHE A 114 -7.75 -4.20 2.94
C PHE A 114 -6.77 -5.07 3.74
N GLY A 115 -7.26 -6.00 4.55
CA GLY A 115 -6.45 -6.71 5.53
C GLY A 115 -5.42 -7.66 4.94
N LEU A 116 -4.29 -7.81 5.65
CA LEU A 116 -3.40 -8.97 5.52
C LEU A 116 -4.03 -10.26 6.08
N VAL A 117 -5.04 -10.11 6.93
CA VAL A 117 -5.83 -11.20 7.53
C VAL A 117 -7.27 -11.09 7.06
N HIS A 118 -7.74 -12.14 6.39
CA HIS A 118 -9.14 -12.30 6.02
C HIS A 118 -9.99 -12.53 7.26
N ILE A 119 -11.15 -11.86 7.34
CA ILE A 119 -12.19 -12.14 8.35
C ILE A 119 -13.45 -12.63 7.65
N ASP A 120 -13.87 -13.84 7.98
CA ASP A 120 -15.26 -14.27 7.76
C ASP A 120 -16.13 -13.54 8.78
N PHE A 121 -16.95 -12.59 8.32
CA PHE A 121 -17.75 -11.76 9.21
C PHE A 121 -18.89 -12.52 9.91
N ALA A 122 -19.35 -13.63 9.34
CA ALA A 122 -20.40 -14.45 9.94
C ALA A 122 -19.84 -15.32 11.07
N THR A 123 -18.69 -15.95 10.85
CA THR A 123 -18.11 -16.91 11.82
C THR A 123 -17.01 -16.31 12.69
N GLN A 124 -16.54 -15.11 12.36
CA GLN A 124 -15.38 -14.47 12.99
C GLN A 124 -14.08 -15.27 12.81
N LYS A 125 -14.02 -16.21 11.87
CA LYS A 125 -12.78 -16.94 11.56
C LYS A 125 -11.76 -16.01 10.90
N ARG A 126 -10.51 -16.05 11.39
CA ARG A 126 -9.37 -15.28 10.85
C ARG A 126 -8.48 -16.21 10.02
N THR A 127 -8.13 -15.79 8.82
CA THR A 127 -7.23 -16.53 7.93
C THR A 127 -6.17 -15.58 7.38
N ILE A 128 -4.89 -15.85 7.66
CA ILE A 128 -3.79 -15.05 7.11
C ILE A 128 -3.74 -15.25 5.59
N LYS A 129 -3.82 -14.17 4.82
CA LYS A 129 -3.81 -14.19 3.36
C LYS A 129 -2.40 -14.46 2.82
N ALA A 130 -2.27 -14.72 1.51
CA ALA A 130 -0.97 -14.87 0.87
C ALA A 130 -0.07 -13.64 1.08
N SER A 131 -0.64 -12.43 1.00
CA SER A 131 0.03 -11.16 1.32
C SER A 131 0.52 -11.10 2.77
N GLY A 132 -0.29 -11.52 3.74
CA GLY A 132 0.08 -11.54 5.16
C GLY A 132 1.21 -12.53 5.45
N LYS A 133 1.14 -13.73 4.87
CA LYS A 133 2.22 -14.73 4.95
C LYS A 133 3.52 -14.19 4.36
N TRP A 134 3.45 -13.50 3.22
CA TRP A 134 4.62 -12.85 2.62
C TRP A 134 5.17 -11.72 3.49
N TYR A 135 4.30 -10.86 4.03
CA TYR A 135 4.72 -9.72 4.85
C TYR A 135 5.49 -10.17 6.10
N SER A 136 5.07 -11.27 6.76
CA SER A 136 5.83 -11.89 7.87
C SER A 136 7.24 -12.30 7.43
N ARG A 137 7.35 -13.07 6.33
CA ARG A 137 8.66 -13.50 5.81
C ARG A 137 9.54 -12.34 5.38
N PHE A 138 8.95 -11.29 4.83
CA PHE A 138 9.66 -10.07 4.45
C PHE A 138 10.27 -9.37 5.67
N LEU A 139 9.56 -9.34 6.79
CA LEU A 139 10.06 -8.74 8.04
C LEU A 139 11.07 -9.63 8.78
N GLU A 140 10.99 -10.95 8.62
CA GLU A 140 11.95 -11.92 9.18
C GLU A 140 13.30 -11.94 8.43
N ALA A 141 13.31 -11.51 7.16
CA ALA A 141 14.55 -11.40 6.40
C ALA A 141 15.50 -10.41 7.10
N GLU A 142 16.77 -10.82 7.24
CA GLU A 142 17.82 -10.08 7.95
C GLU A 142 17.76 -8.56 7.67
N PRO A 143 17.70 -7.71 8.73
CA PRO A 143 17.67 -6.27 8.56
C PRO A 143 18.89 -5.81 7.75
N ILE A 144 18.64 -5.15 6.61
CA ILE A 144 19.68 -4.51 5.78
C ILE A 144 20.54 -3.52 6.61
N LEU A 145 20.03 -3.07 7.76
CA LEU A 145 20.68 -2.16 8.71
C LEU A 145 22.00 -2.67 9.31
N ASN A 146 22.32 -3.97 9.20
CA ASN A 146 23.56 -4.53 9.75
C ASN A 146 24.74 -4.59 8.77
N LYS A 147 24.55 -4.26 7.49
CA LYS A 147 25.67 -4.10 6.55
C LYS A 147 26.24 -2.68 6.65
N LYS A 148 27.08 -2.46 7.66
CA LYS A 148 28.10 -1.40 7.56
C LYS A 148 29.00 -1.79 6.39
N GLU A 149 28.95 -0.99 5.32
CA GLU A 149 29.96 -1.06 4.26
C GLU A 149 31.33 -0.84 4.92
N GLY A 150 32.22 -1.81 4.71
CA GLY A 150 33.63 -1.73 5.11
C GLY A 150 34.46 -0.99 4.09
#